data_AF-A0A2J8R719-F1
#
_entry.id   AF-A0A2J8R719-F1
#
_cell.length_a   1.000
_cell.length_b   1.000
_cell.length_c   1.000
_cell.angle_alpha   90.00
_cell.angle_beta   90.00
_cell.angle_gamma   90.00
#
_symmetry.space_group_name_H-M   'P 1'
#
loop_
_entity.id
_entity.type
_entity.pdbx_description
1 polymer ?
#
loop_
_entity_poly.entity_id
_entity_poly.type
_entity_poly.pdbx_seq_one_letter_code
_entity_poly.pdbx_strand_id
1 'polypeptide(L)'
;MRVVRLLRLRAALTLLGEVPRRPASRGVPDSRRTQKGSGARWEEEKHEDGVKWRQLEHKGPYFAPPYEPLPDGVRFFYDGKPVRLSVVAEEVATFYGRMLDHEYTTKEVFRKNFFNDWRKEMTVEEREVIKSLDKCDFTEIHRYFVDKAAARKVLTREEKQMVTEKK
;
A
#
# COMPACT_ATOMS: atom_id res chain seq x y z
N MET A 1 -4.76 -97.80 -6.29
CA MET A 1 -5.82 -98.53 -7.03
C MET A 1 -6.77 -97.53 -7.67
N ARG A 2 -7.06 -97.72 -8.98
CA ARG A 2 -8.31 -97.38 -9.73
C ARG A 2 -8.78 -95.91 -9.67
N VAL A 3 -8.59 -95.11 -10.73
CA VAL A 3 -9.49 -94.97 -11.92
C VAL A 3 -10.95 -94.72 -11.46
N VAL A 4 -11.61 -93.62 -11.82
CA VAL A 4 -12.67 -93.51 -12.86
C VAL A 4 -13.35 -92.14 -12.60
N ARG A 5 -13.35 -91.16 -13.52
CA ARG A 5 -14.25 -90.95 -14.68
C ARG A 5 -15.67 -90.44 -14.31
N LEU A 6 -16.05 -89.42 -15.08
CA LEU A 6 -17.36 -89.19 -15.71
C LEU A 6 -18.51 -88.49 -14.97
N LEU A 7 -18.78 -87.29 -15.48
CA LEU A 7 -20.08 -86.70 -15.84
C LEU A 7 -21.35 -87.53 -15.59
N ARG A 8 -22.35 -86.89 -14.96
CA ARG A 8 -23.78 -86.88 -15.38
C ARG A 8 -24.37 -85.50 -15.00
N LEU A 9 -24.70 -84.62 -15.94
CA LEU A 9 -25.91 -84.50 -16.78
C LEU A 9 -27.25 -84.25 -16.05
N ARG A 10 -27.90 -83.15 -16.48
CA ARG A 10 -29.34 -82.80 -16.44
C ARG A 10 -29.88 -82.27 -15.11
N ALA A 11 -30.89 -81.42 -15.06
CA ALA A 11 -31.49 -80.43 -15.96
C ALA A 11 -32.61 -79.83 -15.09
N ALA A 12 -32.74 -78.51 -15.00
CA ALA A 12 -33.97 -77.90 -14.52
C ALA A 12 -34.17 -76.57 -15.25
N LEU A 13 -35.17 -76.61 -16.12
CA LEU A 13 -35.66 -75.58 -17.00
C LEU A 13 -36.50 -74.59 -16.17
N THR A 14 -36.19 -73.30 -16.31
CA THR A 14 -37.08 -72.11 -16.24
C THR A 14 -38.12 -72.00 -15.12
N LEU A 15 -38.12 -70.86 -14.41
CA LEU A 15 -39.25 -69.91 -14.36
C LEU A 15 -38.82 -68.60 -13.65
N LEU A 16 -38.82 -67.52 -14.44
CA LEU A 16 -39.16 -66.12 -14.11
C LEU A 16 -38.41 -65.38 -12.99
N GLY A 17 -37.62 -64.38 -13.41
CA GLY A 17 -37.14 -63.29 -12.56
C GLY A 17 -35.93 -62.58 -13.16
N GLU A 18 -36.13 -61.73 -14.19
CA GLU A 18 -35.07 -60.88 -14.73
C GLU A 18 -34.57 -59.90 -13.66
N VAL A 19 -33.30 -60.04 -13.25
CA VAL A 19 -32.60 -59.05 -12.43
C VAL A 19 -32.07 -57.95 -13.35
N PRO A 20 -32.42 -56.67 -13.17
CA PRO A 20 -31.90 -55.61 -14.03
C PRO A 20 -30.39 -55.45 -13.80
N ARG A 21 -29.58 -55.72 -14.83
CA ARG A 21 -28.15 -55.39 -14.82
C ARG A 21 -28.00 -53.88 -15.01
N ARG A 22 -27.29 -53.22 -14.08
CA ARG A 22 -26.92 -51.80 -14.20
C ARG A 22 -26.18 -51.57 -15.53
N PRO A 23 -26.56 -50.57 -16.34
CA PRO A 23 -25.77 -50.20 -17.51
C PRO A 23 -24.47 -49.54 -17.04
N ALA A 24 -23.34 -50.04 -17.55
CA ALA A 24 -22.04 -49.40 -17.40
C ALA A 24 -22.11 -47.99 -18.02
N SER A 25 -21.84 -46.96 -17.22
CA SER A 25 -21.78 -45.57 -17.65
C SER A 25 -20.69 -45.38 -18.71
N ARG A 26 -21.08 -45.30 -19.98
CA ARG A 26 -20.22 -44.77 -21.05
C ARG A 26 -20.15 -43.26 -20.86
N GLY A 27 -18.93 -42.77 -20.70
CA GLY A 27 -18.62 -41.42 -20.26
C GLY A 27 -19.30 -40.32 -21.08
N VAL A 28 -19.77 -39.31 -20.36
CA VAL A 28 -20.08 -37.99 -20.90
C VAL A 28 -18.76 -37.40 -21.45
N PRO A 29 -18.73 -36.83 -22.67
CA PRO A 29 -17.57 -36.06 -23.10
C PRO A 29 -17.50 -34.84 -22.19
N ASP A 30 -16.51 -34.86 -21.31
CA ASP A 30 -16.12 -33.76 -20.45
C ASP A 30 -15.73 -32.57 -21.35
N SER A 31 -16.71 -31.72 -21.64
CA SER A 31 -16.48 -30.39 -22.22
C SER A 31 -15.93 -29.49 -21.12
N ARG A 32 -14.74 -29.85 -20.62
CA ARG A 32 -13.87 -28.93 -19.89
C ARG A 32 -13.45 -27.88 -20.91
N ARG A 33 -14.29 -26.83 -21.02
CA ARG A 33 -13.95 -25.57 -21.67
C ARG A 33 -12.71 -25.07 -20.95
N THR A 34 -11.55 -25.39 -21.51
CA THR A 34 -10.27 -24.94 -21.00
C THR A 34 -10.34 -23.42 -21.02
N GLN A 35 -10.52 -22.81 -19.85
CA GLN A 35 -10.16 -21.41 -19.69
C GLN A 35 -8.67 -21.37 -20.03
N LYS A 36 -8.35 -20.91 -21.24
CA LYS A 36 -6.99 -20.61 -21.66
C LYS A 36 -6.46 -19.64 -20.60
N GLY A 37 -5.63 -20.15 -19.71
CA GLY A 37 -4.91 -19.33 -18.75
C GLY A 37 -4.17 -18.26 -19.52
N SER A 38 -4.11 -17.05 -18.96
CA SER A 38 -3.26 -15.97 -19.44
C SER A 38 -1.87 -16.54 -19.73
N GLY A 39 -1.52 -16.63 -21.02
CA GLY A 39 -0.19 -17.03 -21.47
C GLY A 39 0.84 -16.10 -20.85
N ALA A 40 1.97 -16.66 -20.46
CA ALA A 40 2.98 -15.86 -19.78
C ALA A 40 3.62 -14.88 -20.77
N ARG A 41 4.00 -13.68 -20.30
CA ARG A 41 4.49 -12.57 -21.15
C ARG A 41 5.66 -12.96 -22.09
N TRP A 42 6.40 -14.01 -21.77
CA TRP A 42 7.51 -14.55 -22.57
C TRP A 42 7.08 -15.50 -23.71
N GLU A 43 5.80 -15.85 -23.81
CA GLU A 43 5.23 -16.67 -24.89
C GLU A 43 4.64 -15.81 -26.03
N GLU A 44 4.54 -14.50 -25.84
CA GLU A 44 4.03 -13.56 -26.84
C GLU A 44 5.10 -13.21 -27.89
N GLU A 45 4.66 -13.00 -29.13
CA GLU A 45 5.55 -12.53 -30.20
C GLU A 45 6.17 -11.19 -29.85
N LYS A 46 7.46 -11.03 -30.18
CA LYS A 46 8.17 -9.77 -29.96
C LYS A 46 7.47 -8.67 -30.75
N HIS A 47 7.13 -7.60 -30.04
CA HIS A 47 6.67 -6.37 -30.66
C HIS A 47 7.78 -5.74 -31.50
N GLU A 48 7.39 -5.00 -32.54
CA GLU A 48 8.31 -4.19 -33.36
C GLU A 48 9.17 -3.27 -32.49
N ASP A 49 10.43 -3.13 -32.88
CA ASP A 49 11.40 -2.33 -32.14
C ASP A 49 10.92 -0.86 -32.03
N GLY A 50 10.81 -0.38 -30.80
CA GLY A 50 10.40 1.00 -30.48
C GLY A 50 8.98 1.16 -29.93
N VAL A 51 8.07 0.20 -30.17
CA VAL A 51 6.69 0.29 -29.65
C VAL A 51 6.61 -0.35 -28.26
N LYS A 52 6.29 0.46 -27.22
CA LYS A 52 6.21 -0.01 -25.82
C LYS A 52 4.82 -0.47 -25.38
N TRP A 53 3.78 0.11 -25.96
CA TRP A 53 2.38 -0.22 -25.66
C TRP A 53 1.50 0.17 -26.85
N ARG A 54 0.37 -0.53 -27.03
CA ARG A 54 -0.64 -0.21 -28.05
C ARG A 54 -1.78 0.64 -27.47
N GLN A 55 -2.11 0.44 -26.20
CA GLN A 55 -3.10 1.19 -25.46
C GLN A 55 -2.62 1.35 -24.01
N LEU A 56 -2.77 2.55 -23.45
CA LEU A 56 -2.43 2.86 -22.06
C LEU A 56 -3.53 3.74 -21.46
N GLU A 57 -4.18 3.24 -20.43
CA GLU A 57 -5.16 3.98 -19.62
C GLU A 57 -4.73 3.92 -18.15
N HIS A 58 -4.64 5.07 -17.49
CA HIS A 58 -4.33 5.16 -16.06
C HIS A 58 -5.11 6.32 -15.43
N LYS A 59 -5.37 6.23 -14.12
CA LYS A 59 -6.19 7.20 -13.36
C LYS A 59 -5.43 8.45 -12.91
N GLY A 60 -4.36 8.82 -13.61
CA GLY A 60 -3.49 9.92 -13.21
C GLY A 60 -2.70 9.65 -11.92
N PRO A 61 -2.01 10.68 -11.40
CA PRO A 61 -1.27 10.59 -10.14
C PRO A 61 -2.19 10.78 -8.92
N TYR A 62 -1.80 10.18 -7.79
CA TYR A 62 -2.39 10.46 -6.49
C TYR A 62 -1.61 11.60 -5.82
N PHE A 63 -2.24 12.76 -5.63
CA PHE A 63 -1.62 13.92 -5.01
C PHE A 63 -1.55 13.79 -3.48
N ALA A 64 -0.55 14.44 -2.88
CA ALA A 64 -0.46 14.54 -1.43
C ALA A 64 -1.69 15.31 -0.89
N PRO A 65 -2.20 14.93 0.30
CA PRO A 65 -3.23 15.71 0.98
C PRO A 65 -2.76 17.15 1.22
N PRO A 66 -3.70 18.13 1.25
CA PRO A 66 -3.36 19.52 1.58
C PRO A 66 -2.80 19.62 3.00
N TYR A 67 -1.97 20.63 3.23
CA TYR A 67 -1.39 20.91 4.54
C TYR A 67 -2.46 21.27 5.57
N GLU A 68 -2.33 20.71 6.78
CA GLU A 68 -3.15 21.03 7.94
C GLU A 68 -2.35 21.92 8.89
N PRO A 69 -2.81 23.16 9.17
CA PRO A 69 -2.13 24.08 10.08
C PRO A 69 -1.94 23.51 11.49
N LEU A 70 -0.92 24.00 12.18
CA LEU A 70 -0.65 23.63 13.57
C LEU A 70 -1.80 24.11 14.49
N PRO A 71 -2.13 23.34 15.54
CA PRO A 71 -3.10 23.78 16.55
C PRO A 71 -2.61 25.04 17.27
N ASP A 72 -3.53 25.92 17.70
CA ASP A 72 -3.20 27.19 18.38
C ASP A 72 -2.32 27.06 19.64
N GLY A 73 -2.31 25.87 20.26
CA GLY A 73 -1.47 25.57 21.42
C GLY A 73 0.01 25.32 21.10
N VAL A 74 0.38 25.13 19.83
CA VAL A 74 1.75 24.86 19.39
C VAL A 74 2.32 26.12 18.75
N ARG A 75 3.37 26.69 19.35
CA ARG A 75 3.93 27.95 18.89
C ARG A 75 5.35 27.80 18.37
N PHE A 76 5.70 28.69 17.45
CA PHE A 76 7.07 28.89 17.01
C PHE A 76 7.69 30.04 17.82
N PHE A 77 8.95 29.90 18.23
CA PHE A 77 9.66 30.94 18.96
C PHE A 77 10.88 31.43 18.19
N TYR A 78 11.09 32.74 18.22
CA TYR A 78 12.27 33.40 17.69
C TYR A 78 12.86 34.32 18.74
N ASP A 79 14.13 34.11 19.10
CA ASP A 79 14.83 34.87 20.14
C ASP A 79 14.05 34.87 21.48
N GLY A 80 13.44 33.72 21.82
CA GLY A 80 12.59 33.53 23.00
C GLY A 80 11.20 34.16 22.94
N LYS A 81 10.81 34.81 21.84
CA LYS A 81 9.49 35.42 21.67
C LYS A 81 8.59 34.56 20.77
N PRO A 82 7.31 34.34 21.13
CA PRO A 82 6.39 33.61 20.28
C PRO A 82 6.10 34.41 19.00
N VAL A 83 6.23 33.76 17.84
CA VAL A 83 5.94 34.33 16.53
C VAL A 83 4.94 33.43 15.82
N ARG A 84 3.87 34.03 15.28
CA ARG A 84 2.90 33.31 14.45
C ARG A 84 3.36 33.37 13.01
N LEU A 85 3.60 32.20 12.41
CA LEU A 85 3.98 32.08 11.02
C LEU A 85 2.73 32.03 10.12
N SER A 86 2.90 32.44 8.87
CA SER A 86 1.96 32.24 7.77
C SER A 86 1.87 30.76 7.42
N VAL A 87 0.74 30.31 6.88
CA VAL A 87 0.48 28.88 6.63
C VAL A 87 1.56 28.23 5.76
N VAL A 88 2.04 28.95 4.74
CA VAL A 88 3.08 28.45 3.81
C VAL A 88 4.44 28.35 4.51
N ALA A 89 4.84 29.38 5.27
CA ALA A 89 6.08 29.35 6.04
C ALA A 89 6.02 28.34 7.19
N GLU A 90 4.85 28.14 7.79
CA GLU A 90 4.59 27.16 8.84
C GLU A 90 4.75 25.75 8.31
N GLU A 91 4.18 25.41 7.15
CA GLU A 91 4.33 24.10 6.52
C GLU A 91 5.82 23.72 6.38
N VAL A 92 6.62 24.64 5.85
CA VAL A 92 8.07 24.45 5.69
C VAL A 92 8.78 24.33 7.04
N ALA A 93 8.38 25.12 8.05
CA ALA A 93 8.90 25.00 9.40
C ALA A 93 8.56 23.64 10.03
N THR A 94 7.41 23.05 9.72
CA THR A 94 7.05 21.72 10.21
C THR A 94 7.93 20.62 9.63
N PHE A 95 8.42 20.76 8.40
CA PHE A 95 9.38 19.81 7.83
C PHE A 95 10.66 19.77 8.66
N TYR A 96 11.18 20.94 9.04
CA TYR A 96 12.36 21.03 9.90
C TYR A 96 12.07 20.51 11.32
N GLY A 97 10.94 20.89 11.91
CA GLY A 97 10.53 20.43 13.25
C GLY A 97 10.40 18.90 13.34
N ARG A 98 9.89 18.22 12.30
CA ARG A 98 9.82 16.75 12.26
C ARG A 98 11.20 16.07 12.19
N MET A 99 12.21 16.78 11.71
CA MET A 99 13.56 16.25 11.52
C MET A 99 14.54 16.72 12.60
N LEU A 100 14.08 17.39 13.67
CA LEU A 100 14.96 18.04 14.64
C LEU A 100 16.01 17.09 15.25
N ASP A 101 15.61 15.85 15.56
CA ASP A 101 16.47 14.79 16.12
C ASP A 101 17.35 14.08 15.07
N HIS A 102 17.20 14.40 13.78
CA HIS A 102 17.94 13.71 12.73
C HIS A 102 19.33 14.34 12.52
N GLU A 103 20.34 13.53 12.24
CA GLU A 103 21.72 13.93 11.90
C GLU A 103 21.83 14.98 10.75
N TYR A 104 20.77 15.23 9.98
CA TYR A 104 20.80 16.27 8.95
C TYR A 104 20.75 17.68 9.55
N THR A 105 20.10 17.88 10.70
CA THR A 105 19.93 19.21 11.30
C THR A 105 21.20 19.77 11.93
N THR A 106 22.19 18.90 12.18
CA THR A 106 23.54 19.30 12.63
C THR A 106 24.46 19.67 11.46
N LYS A 107 24.13 19.26 10.23
CA LYS A 107 24.95 19.54 9.04
C LYS A 107 24.73 20.97 8.56
N GLU A 108 25.80 21.77 8.53
CA GLU A 108 25.73 23.19 8.13
C GLU A 108 25.17 23.41 6.72
N VAL A 109 25.53 22.54 5.78
CA VAL A 109 25.02 22.62 4.39
C VAL A 109 23.50 22.49 4.36
N PHE A 110 22.94 21.55 5.14
CA PHE A 110 21.50 21.36 5.24
C PHE A 110 20.83 22.56 5.90
N ARG A 111 21.37 23.03 7.03
CA ARG A 111 20.87 24.22 7.74
C ARG A 111 20.82 25.46 6.83
N LYS A 112 21.88 25.69 6.06
CA LYS A 112 21.99 26.83 5.14
C LYS A 112 21.00 26.73 3.98
N ASN A 113 20.88 25.55 3.36
CA ASN A 113 19.93 25.33 2.27
C ASN A 113 18.49 25.48 2.75
N PHE A 114 18.16 24.86 3.89
CA PHE A 114 16.86 24.99 4.53
C PHE A 114 16.52 26.46 4.78
N PHE A 115 17.41 27.21 5.44
CA PHE A 115 17.12 28.60 5.78
C PHE A 115 16.94 29.49 4.53
N ASN A 116 17.74 29.25 3.50
CA ASN A 116 17.62 29.97 2.23
C ASN A 116 16.29 29.73 1.53
N ASP A 117 15.82 28.47 1.50
CA ASP A 117 14.54 28.13 0.87
C ASP A 117 13.36 28.55 1.73
N TRP A 118 13.44 28.38 3.04
CA TRP A 118 12.39 28.80 3.97
C TRP A 118 12.12 30.32 3.88
N ARG A 119 13.17 31.14 3.70
CA ARG A 119 13.00 32.59 3.48
C ARG A 119 12.25 32.94 2.19
N LYS A 120 12.19 32.06 1.19
CA LYS A 120 11.43 32.32 -0.05
C LYS A 120 9.93 32.20 0.20
N GLU A 121 9.54 31.27 1.06
CA GLU A 121 8.14 30.97 1.41
C GLU A 121 7.59 31.90 2.50
N MET A 122 8.45 32.66 3.18
CA MET A 122 8.07 33.68 4.17
C MET A 122 7.48 34.95 3.54
N THR A 123 6.61 35.60 4.30
CA THR A 123 6.17 36.97 4.03
C THR A 123 7.30 37.98 4.23
N VAL A 124 7.09 39.22 3.76
CA VAL A 124 8.09 40.29 3.94
C VAL A 124 8.34 40.58 5.43
N GLU A 125 7.28 40.63 6.23
CA GLU A 125 7.34 40.89 7.68
C GLU A 125 8.11 39.79 8.42
N GLU A 126 7.85 38.53 8.09
CA GLU A 126 8.55 37.38 8.68
C GLU A 126 10.04 37.40 8.36
N ARG A 127 10.41 37.75 7.12
CA ARG A 127 11.82 37.87 6.69
C ARG A 127 12.58 38.97 7.42
N GLU A 128 11.90 40.02 7.86
CA GLU A 128 12.52 41.10 8.62
C GLU A 128 12.79 40.68 10.06
N VAL A 129 11.89 39.89 10.66
CA VAL A 129 12.04 39.36 12.01
C VAL A 129 13.06 38.22 12.04
N ILE A 130 12.90 37.23 11.18
CA ILE A 130 13.66 35.97 11.19
C ILE A 130 14.94 36.14 10.35
N LYS A 131 16.04 36.43 11.04
CA LYS A 131 17.35 36.72 10.41
C LYS A 131 18.37 35.59 10.53
N SER A 132 18.32 34.81 11.61
CA SER A 132 19.22 33.68 11.83
C SER A 132 18.45 32.45 12.28
N LEU A 133 18.83 31.28 11.73
CA LEU A 133 18.30 29.99 12.13
C LEU A 133 18.67 29.63 13.58
N ASP A 134 19.79 30.13 14.10
CA ASP A 134 20.26 29.80 15.47
C ASP A 134 19.37 30.39 16.56
N LYS A 135 18.58 31.41 16.21
CA LYS A 135 17.60 32.05 17.09
C LYS A 135 16.20 31.43 16.98
N CYS A 136 16.00 30.53 16.02
CA CYS A 136 14.73 29.85 15.81
C CYS A 136 14.63 28.63 16.72
N ASP A 137 13.52 28.53 17.43
CA ASP A 137 13.23 27.39 18.29
C ASP A 137 12.00 26.64 17.74
N PHE A 138 12.26 25.39 17.33
CA PHE A 138 11.29 24.46 16.76
C PHE A 138 10.87 23.37 17.76
N THR A 139 11.28 23.45 19.02
CA THR A 139 11.08 22.39 20.02
C THR A 139 9.61 22.09 20.30
N GLU A 140 8.74 23.10 20.38
CA GLU A 140 7.29 22.88 20.56
C GLU A 140 6.66 22.16 19.35
N ILE A 141 7.04 22.56 18.13
CA ILE A 141 6.59 21.92 16.89
C ILE A 141 7.06 20.46 16.86
N HIS A 142 8.32 20.22 17.21
CA HIS A 142 8.90 18.89 17.26
C HIS A 142 8.15 17.99 18.26
N ARG A 143 7.91 18.48 19.49
CA ARG A 143 7.15 17.78 20.53
C ARG A 143 5.76 17.40 20.04
N TYR A 144 5.04 18.31 19.40
CA TYR A 144 3.72 18.03 18.84
C TYR A 144 3.74 16.85 17.85
N PHE A 145 4.73 16.78 16.95
CA PHE A 145 4.82 15.69 15.99
C PHE A 145 5.28 14.37 16.61
N VAL A 146 6.13 14.41 17.65
CA VAL A 146 6.50 13.23 18.44
C VAL A 146 5.26 12.66 19.14
N ASP A 147 4.47 13.51 19.79
CA ASP A 147 3.23 13.13 20.47
C ASP A 147 2.19 12.61 19.47
N LYS A 148 2.02 13.27 18.32
CA LYS A 148 1.14 12.80 17.23
C LYS A 148 1.57 11.44 16.70
N ALA A 149 2.88 11.20 16.54
CA ALA A 149 3.40 9.91 16.11
C ALA A 149 3.20 8.83 17.19
N ALA A 150 3.37 9.16 18.47
CA ALA A 150 3.12 8.26 19.59
C ALA A 150 1.63 7.88 19.68
N ALA A 151 0.73 8.87 19.60
CA ALA A 151 -0.73 8.66 19.59
C ALA A 151 -1.16 7.72 18.46
N ARG A 152 -0.59 7.88 17.25
CA ARG A 152 -0.87 6.98 16.12
C ARG A 152 -0.47 5.52 16.37
N LYS A 153 0.55 5.27 17.19
CA LYS A 153 0.96 3.91 17.56
C LYS A 153 -0.04 3.25 18.51
N VAL A 154 -0.62 4.04 19.42
CA VAL A 154 -1.59 3.60 20.43
C VAL A 154 -3.00 3.34 19.85
N LEU A 155 -3.29 3.82 18.64
CA LEU A 155 -4.57 3.60 17.96
C LEU A 155 -5.00 2.11 17.97
N THR A 156 -6.29 1.90 18.17
CA THR A 156 -6.89 0.55 18.21
C THR A 156 -6.82 -0.12 16.83
N ARG A 157 -7.02 -1.44 16.81
CA ARG A 157 -7.01 -2.22 15.56
C ARG A 157 -8.09 -1.74 14.58
N GLU A 158 -9.26 -1.37 15.09
CA GLU A 158 -10.42 -0.91 14.30
C GLU A 158 -10.14 0.45 13.64
N GLU A 159 -9.58 1.41 14.38
CA GLU A 159 -9.21 2.72 13.83
C GLU A 159 -8.11 2.61 12.76
N LYS A 160 -7.13 1.73 12.99
CA LYS A 160 -6.08 1.44 12.00
C LYS A 160 -6.64 0.81 10.72
N GLN A 161 -7.63 -0.06 10.82
CA GLN A 161 -8.32 -0.66 9.67
C GLN A 161 -9.08 0.41 8.86
N MET A 162 -9.86 1.27 9.52
CA MET A 162 -10.58 2.36 8.84
C MET A 162 -9.65 3.32 8.10
N VAL A 163 -8.48 3.64 8.66
CA VAL A 163 -7.47 4.49 7.99
C VAL A 163 -6.82 3.79 6.79
N THR A 164 -6.70 2.46 6.84
CA THR A 164 -6.13 1.67 5.73
C THR A 164 -7.14 1.50 4.60
N GLU A 165 -8.42 1.30 4.92
CA GLU A 165 -9.50 1.18 3.92
C GLU A 165 -9.79 2.49 3.18
N LYS A 166 -9.51 3.64 3.83
CA LYS A 166 -9.65 4.97 3.22
C LYS A 166 -8.45 5.41 2.38
N LYS A 167 -7.34 4.68 2.43
CA LYS A 167 -6.10 4.95 1.68
C LYS A 167 -6.11 4.24 0.34
#